data_AF-A0A7S3MJD0-F1
#
_entry.id   AF-A0A7S3MJD0-F1
#
_cell.length_a   1.000
_cell.length_b   1.000
_cell.length_c   1.000
_cell.angle_alpha   90.00
_cell.angle_beta   90.00
_cell.angle_gamma   90.00
#
_symmetry.space_group_name_H-M   'P 1'
#
loop_
_entity.id
_entity.type
_entity.pdbx_description
1 polymer ?
#
loop_
_entity_poly.entity_id
_entity_poly.type
_entity_poly.pdbx_seq_one_letter_code
_entity_poly.pdbx_strand_id
1 'polypeptide(L)'
;MKFDCQPGYTINDQKTACIPEPGSAVPFPFLLTALLLCLLVLGSYLKDKHFTKVVTNIIALIGSLEIIMYLMMVIHSYVLEEYAAMVLSLIGLLALLATNILFTAYYRQQIVVKDQVFVKWIHFFPKTQTWLPILILLVNFKFSKMFYSGFYGLESTMARFGRHAQFFYLQRLTAYFSFVFCYCFIFVADIIILTRVKWGYQLSMLAIETLILQLVVVVLTIVEFRKGADALLNSQGEGFAMIKNKAPVRVMGFQDEDDHYDEGVPDIDEDTLIRSKIKTEQ
;
A
#
# COMPACT_ATOMS: atom_id res chain seq x y z
N MET A 1 -23.29 43.52 14.26
CA MET A 1 -21.84 43.57 13.97
C MET A 1 -21.66 43.20 12.51
N LYS A 2 -20.91 43.99 11.72
CA LYS A 2 -20.49 43.59 10.37
C LYS A 2 -19.26 42.70 10.53
N PHE A 3 -19.31 41.48 10.00
CA PHE A 3 -18.16 40.60 9.90
C PHE A 3 -17.39 41.01 8.64
N ASP A 4 -16.24 41.67 8.80
CA ASP A 4 -15.34 41.97 7.68
C ASP A 4 -14.32 40.84 7.54
N CYS A 5 -14.33 40.20 6.37
CA CYS A 5 -13.35 39.17 6.04
C CYS A 5 -12.04 39.80 5.55
N GLN A 6 -10.91 39.11 5.74
CA GLN A 6 -9.64 39.53 5.15
C GLN A 6 -9.74 39.53 3.61
N PRO A 7 -8.97 40.37 2.91
CA PRO A 7 -8.94 40.35 1.44
C PRO A 7 -8.67 38.94 0.89
N GLY A 8 -9.47 38.52 -0.09
CA GLY A 8 -9.43 37.15 -0.62
C GLY A 8 -10.29 36.15 0.14
N TYR A 9 -11.14 36.59 1.06
CA TYR A 9 -12.17 35.79 1.72
C TYR A 9 -13.54 36.47 1.58
N THR A 10 -14.57 35.67 1.28
CA THR A 10 -15.98 36.09 1.26
C THR A 10 -16.72 35.50 2.43
N ILE A 11 -17.77 36.18 2.90
CA ILE A 11 -18.64 35.58 3.91
C ILE A 11 -19.49 34.48 3.26
N ASN A 12 -19.63 33.33 3.92
CA ASN A 12 -20.47 32.24 3.42
C ASN A 12 -21.96 32.66 3.33
N ASP A 13 -22.77 31.89 2.61
CA ASP A 13 -24.19 32.20 2.38
C ASP A 13 -24.98 32.34 3.69
N GLN A 14 -24.57 31.61 4.74
CA GLN A 14 -25.16 31.70 6.08
C GLN A 14 -24.70 32.90 6.91
N LYS A 15 -23.71 33.67 6.44
CA LYS A 15 -23.08 34.79 7.15
C LYS A 15 -22.44 34.40 8.50
N THR A 16 -21.96 33.17 8.62
CA THR A 16 -21.36 32.61 9.85
C THR A 16 -19.84 32.53 9.80
N ALA A 17 -19.22 32.44 8.62
CA ALA A 17 -17.76 32.28 8.47
C ALA A 17 -17.21 32.95 7.20
N CYS A 18 -15.93 33.33 7.24
CA CYS A 18 -15.17 33.79 6.07
C CYS A 18 -14.54 32.59 5.35
N ILE A 19 -14.91 32.38 4.10
CA ILE A 19 -14.41 31.32 3.21
C ILE A 19 -13.52 31.93 2.12
N PRO A 20 -12.45 31.26 1.67
CA PRO A 20 -11.56 31.80 0.66
C PRO A 20 -12.32 32.08 -0.65
N GLU A 21 -12.04 33.22 -1.28
CA GLU A 21 -12.62 33.57 -2.56
C GLU A 21 -12.19 32.57 -3.66
N PRO A 22 -13.12 32.16 -4.52
CA PRO A 22 -12.79 31.33 -5.68
C PRO A 22 -11.82 32.09 -6.59
N GLY A 23 -10.64 31.52 -6.84
CA GLY A 23 -9.60 32.12 -7.70
C GLY A 23 -8.22 32.21 -7.05
N SER A 24 -8.08 31.97 -5.74
CA SER A 24 -6.75 31.69 -5.17
C SER A 24 -6.18 30.40 -5.77
N ALA A 25 -4.87 30.35 -5.99
CA ALA A 25 -4.21 29.17 -6.56
C ALA A 25 -4.38 27.98 -5.60
N VAL A 26 -5.35 27.11 -5.89
CA VAL A 26 -5.58 25.90 -5.11
C VAL A 26 -4.65 24.81 -5.64
N PRO A 27 -3.67 24.35 -4.85
CA PRO A 27 -2.76 23.31 -5.31
C PRO A 27 -3.51 21.98 -5.50
N PHE A 28 -2.96 21.12 -6.35
CA PHE A 28 -3.32 19.70 -6.47
C PHE A 28 -2.28 18.85 -5.70
N PRO A 29 -2.28 18.86 -4.36
CA PRO A 29 -1.23 18.24 -3.56
C PRO A 29 -1.17 16.72 -3.76
N PHE A 30 -2.32 16.06 -3.96
CA PHE A 30 -2.38 14.61 -4.05
C PHE A 30 -1.98 14.10 -5.44
N LEU A 31 -2.38 14.78 -6.51
CA LEU A 31 -1.91 14.45 -7.86
C LEU A 31 -0.41 14.72 -8.00
N LEU A 32 0.09 15.83 -7.45
CA LEU A 32 1.53 16.11 -7.46
C LEU A 32 2.30 15.03 -6.67
N THR A 33 1.81 14.67 -5.48
CA THR A 33 2.41 13.60 -4.67
C THR A 33 2.37 12.27 -5.41
N ALA A 34 1.25 11.91 -6.03
CA ALA A 34 1.13 10.68 -6.81
C ALA A 34 2.10 10.66 -8.02
N LEU A 35 2.30 11.80 -8.69
CA LEU A 35 3.27 11.93 -9.77
C LEU A 35 4.70 11.72 -9.26
N LEU A 36 5.07 12.32 -8.13
CA LEU A 36 6.38 12.11 -7.50
C LEU A 36 6.59 10.65 -7.09
N LEU A 37 5.55 10.00 -6.55
CA LEU A 37 5.58 8.57 -6.22
C LEU A 37 5.76 7.70 -7.48
N CYS A 38 5.10 8.05 -8.59
CA CYS A 38 5.30 7.37 -9.87
C CYS A 38 6.74 7.52 -10.39
N LEU A 39 7.34 8.72 -10.28
CA LEU A 39 8.73 8.95 -10.64
C LEU A 39 9.69 8.15 -9.76
N LEU A 40 9.38 8.03 -8.47
CA LEU A 40 10.16 7.23 -7.53
C LEU A 40 10.09 5.72 -7.88
N VAL A 41 8.92 5.20 -8.28
CA VAL A 41 8.82 3.81 -8.79
C VAL A 41 9.58 3.64 -10.10
N LEU A 42 9.54 4.64 -10.98
CA LEU A 42 10.33 4.61 -12.22
C LEU A 42 11.83 4.59 -11.92
N GLY A 43 12.29 5.38 -10.95
CA GLY A 43 13.68 5.34 -10.46
C GLY A 43 14.08 3.96 -9.92
N SER A 44 13.21 3.33 -9.12
CA SER A 44 13.39 1.93 -8.69
C SER A 44 13.54 0.97 -9.87
N TYR A 45 12.70 1.13 -10.90
CA TYR A 45 12.72 0.27 -12.09
C TYR A 45 13.97 0.47 -12.95
N LEU A 46 14.47 1.71 -13.07
CA LEU A 46 15.72 1.99 -13.77
C LEU A 46 16.93 1.38 -13.06
N LYS A 47 16.92 1.38 -11.72
CA LYS A 47 17.97 0.76 -10.91
C LYS A 47 17.94 -0.77 -11.01
N ASP A 48 16.76 -1.38 -10.78
CA ASP A 48 16.60 -2.84 -10.66
C ASP A 48 15.45 -3.35 -11.54
N LYS A 49 15.70 -3.37 -12.86
CA LYS A 49 14.70 -3.70 -13.90
C LYS A 49 14.07 -5.09 -13.75
N HIS A 50 14.85 -6.07 -13.31
CA HIS A 50 14.41 -7.48 -13.26
C HIS A 50 13.48 -7.79 -12.09
N PHE A 51 13.60 -7.06 -10.98
CA PHE A 51 12.86 -7.37 -9.76
C PHE A 51 11.69 -6.42 -9.52
N THR A 52 11.76 -5.18 -10.00
CA THR A 52 10.76 -4.15 -9.70
C THR A 52 9.45 -4.37 -10.49
N LYS A 53 8.38 -4.70 -9.78
CA LYS A 53 7.01 -4.75 -10.32
C LYS A 53 6.37 -3.36 -10.29
N VAL A 54 6.57 -2.60 -11.36
CA VAL A 54 6.16 -1.18 -11.49
C VAL A 54 4.68 -0.96 -11.13
N VAL A 55 3.76 -1.70 -11.76
CA VAL A 55 2.30 -1.53 -11.55
C VAL A 55 1.92 -1.77 -10.08
N THR A 56 2.43 -2.85 -9.50
CA THR A 56 2.18 -3.24 -8.10
C THR A 56 2.67 -2.17 -7.12
N ASN A 57 3.85 -1.58 -7.37
CA ASN A 57 4.39 -0.49 -6.54
C ASN A 57 3.58 0.80 -6.67
N ILE A 58 3.17 1.18 -7.88
CA ILE A 58 2.34 2.38 -8.08
C ILE A 58 1.00 2.23 -7.36
N ILE A 59 0.34 1.07 -7.45
CA ILE A 59 -0.92 0.80 -6.73
C ILE A 59 -0.72 0.93 -5.22
N ALA A 60 0.35 0.37 -4.68
CA ALA A 60 0.63 0.42 -3.24
C ALA A 60 0.86 1.86 -2.75
N LEU A 61 1.67 2.63 -3.47
CA LEU A 61 2.03 4.00 -3.08
C LEU A 61 0.88 4.98 -3.29
N ILE A 62 0.16 4.93 -4.40
CA ILE A 62 -1.05 5.78 -4.58
C ILE A 62 -2.12 5.37 -3.56
N GLY A 63 -2.30 4.07 -3.32
CA GLY A 63 -3.24 3.57 -2.32
C GLY A 63 -2.98 4.09 -0.90
N SER A 64 -1.73 4.42 -0.55
CA SER A 64 -1.41 5.02 0.75
C SER A 64 -1.97 6.43 0.97
N LEU A 65 -2.37 7.12 -0.09
CA LEU A 65 -2.95 8.46 0.01
C LEU A 65 -4.46 8.44 0.33
N GLU A 66 -5.14 7.30 0.12
CA GLU A 66 -6.61 7.20 0.16
C GLU A 66 -7.22 7.63 1.51
N ILE A 67 -6.68 7.16 2.64
CA ILE A 67 -7.21 7.51 3.96
C ILE A 67 -7.14 9.02 4.20
N ILE A 68 -6.01 9.63 3.86
CA ILE A 68 -5.80 11.07 4.06
C ILE A 68 -6.75 11.86 3.16
N MET A 69 -6.87 11.49 1.88
CA MET A 69 -7.78 12.15 0.94
C MET A 69 -9.23 12.06 1.41
N TYR A 70 -9.69 10.87 1.84
CA TYR A 70 -11.07 10.68 2.28
C TYR A 70 -11.36 11.39 3.60
N LEU A 71 -10.40 11.41 4.53
CA LEU A 71 -10.51 12.18 5.75
C LEU A 71 -10.63 13.69 5.46
N MET A 72 -9.78 14.22 4.58
CA MET A 72 -9.85 15.63 4.18
C MET A 72 -11.17 15.96 3.50
N MET A 73 -11.71 15.05 2.69
CA MET A 73 -13.00 15.24 2.02
C MET A 73 -14.17 15.29 3.02
N VAL A 74 -14.17 14.44 4.06
CA VAL A 74 -15.16 14.53 5.15
C VAL A 74 -15.06 15.87 5.86
N ILE A 75 -13.85 16.29 6.25
CA ILE A 75 -13.62 17.55 6.98
C ILE A 75 -14.06 18.74 6.14
N HIS A 76 -13.63 18.84 4.88
CA HIS A 76 -13.98 19.95 4.02
C HIS A 76 -15.47 19.97 3.64
N SER A 77 -16.10 18.81 3.46
CA SER A 77 -17.55 18.72 3.22
C SER A 77 -18.35 19.19 4.44
N TYR A 78 -17.88 18.88 5.65
CA TYR A 78 -18.50 19.38 6.88
C TYR A 78 -18.38 20.91 7.00
N VAL A 79 -17.19 21.47 6.74
CA VAL A 79 -16.93 22.91 6.82
C VAL A 79 -17.74 23.71 5.79
N LEU A 80 -17.96 23.14 4.60
CA LEU A 80 -18.78 23.75 3.54
C LEU A 80 -20.27 23.36 3.63
N GLU A 81 -20.68 22.64 4.68
CA GLU A 81 -22.07 22.24 4.95
C GLU A 81 -22.70 21.36 3.85
N GLU A 82 -21.88 20.69 3.05
CA GLU A 82 -22.31 19.73 2.03
C GLU A 82 -22.53 18.35 2.67
N TYR A 83 -23.55 18.25 3.53
CA TYR A 83 -23.79 17.06 4.37
C TYR A 83 -24.00 15.76 3.58
N ALA A 84 -24.56 15.83 2.37
CA ALA A 84 -24.73 14.65 1.52
C ALA A 84 -23.37 14.05 1.12
N ALA A 85 -22.44 14.89 0.64
CA ALA A 85 -21.08 14.46 0.31
C ALA A 85 -20.30 14.03 1.56
N MET A 86 -20.51 14.72 2.69
CA MET A 86 -19.90 14.35 3.98
C MET A 86 -20.32 12.94 4.41
N VAL A 87 -21.62 12.61 4.40
CA VAL A 87 -22.11 11.28 4.82
C VAL A 87 -21.58 10.18 3.89
N LEU A 88 -21.61 10.40 2.57
CA LEU A 88 -21.10 9.43 1.60
C LEU A 88 -19.59 9.19 1.74
N SER A 89 -18.82 10.27 1.90
CA SER A 89 -17.37 10.16 2.13
C SER A 89 -17.03 9.52 3.47
N LEU A 90 -17.83 9.76 4.51
CA LEU A 90 -17.67 9.09 5.81
C LEU A 90 -17.95 7.58 5.71
N ILE A 91 -19.01 7.18 4.98
CA ILE A 91 -19.30 5.76 4.72
C ILE A 91 -18.13 5.12 3.96
N GLY A 92 -17.62 5.77 2.92
CA GLY A 92 -16.47 5.29 2.16
C GLY A 92 -15.21 5.14 3.02
N LEU A 93 -14.93 6.12 3.89
CA LEU A 93 -13.80 6.07 4.83
C LEU A 93 -13.94 4.93 5.84
N LEU A 94 -15.13 4.77 6.45
CA LEU A 94 -15.39 3.68 7.40
C LEU A 94 -15.28 2.31 6.73
N ALA A 95 -15.78 2.16 5.49
CA ALA A 95 -15.64 0.95 4.70
C ALA A 95 -14.16 0.64 4.39
N LEU A 96 -13.34 1.64 4.09
CA LEU A 96 -11.90 1.48 3.89
C LEU A 96 -11.19 0.99 5.16
N LEU A 97 -11.50 1.60 6.31
CA LEU A 97 -10.95 1.19 7.61
C LEU A 97 -11.37 -0.23 7.98
N ALA A 98 -12.64 -0.59 7.78
CA ALA A 98 -13.15 -1.93 7.99
C ALA A 98 -12.41 -2.94 7.09
N THR A 99 -12.18 -2.58 5.83
CA THR A 99 -11.42 -3.41 4.87
C THR A 99 -9.97 -3.63 5.34
N ASN A 100 -9.29 -2.60 5.84
CA ASN A 100 -7.94 -2.74 6.39
C ASN A 100 -7.90 -3.64 7.63
N ILE A 101 -8.87 -3.51 8.54
CA ILE A 101 -9.00 -4.37 9.73
C ILE A 101 -9.22 -5.82 9.33
N LEU A 102 -10.19 -6.07 8.45
CA LEU A 102 -10.51 -7.42 7.96
C LEU A 102 -9.30 -8.04 7.25
N PHE A 103 -8.67 -7.32 6.33
CA PHE A 103 -7.48 -7.81 5.64
C PHE A 103 -6.35 -8.15 6.62
N THR A 104 -6.09 -7.29 7.60
CA THR A 104 -5.04 -7.52 8.60
C THR A 104 -5.33 -8.76 9.45
N ALA A 105 -6.58 -8.95 9.89
CA ALA A 105 -7.00 -10.12 10.65
C ALA A 105 -6.84 -11.40 9.82
N TYR A 106 -7.34 -11.42 8.58
CA TYR A 106 -7.20 -12.56 7.68
C TYR A 106 -5.74 -12.85 7.31
N TYR A 107 -4.94 -11.82 7.04
CA TYR A 107 -3.52 -11.94 6.78
C TYR A 107 -2.79 -12.61 7.94
N ARG A 108 -3.06 -12.18 9.17
CA ARG A 108 -2.45 -12.77 10.37
C ARG A 108 -2.86 -14.23 10.55
N GLN A 109 -4.14 -14.56 10.38
CA GLN A 109 -4.65 -15.92 10.58
C GLN A 109 -4.26 -16.91 9.46
N GLN A 110 -4.25 -16.46 8.20
CA GLN A 110 -4.09 -17.36 7.06
C GLN A 110 -2.66 -17.39 6.52
N ILE A 111 -1.96 -16.25 6.53
CA ILE A 111 -0.62 -16.15 5.95
C ILE A 111 0.43 -16.36 7.04
N VAL A 112 0.40 -15.52 8.08
CA VAL A 112 1.45 -15.55 9.12
C VAL A 112 1.44 -16.86 9.92
N VAL A 113 0.28 -17.50 10.13
CA VAL A 113 0.22 -18.76 10.91
C VAL A 113 0.42 -20.00 10.03
N LYS A 114 -0.06 -20.00 8.79
CA LYS A 114 -0.14 -21.24 7.98
C LYS A 114 0.91 -21.36 6.88
N ASP A 115 1.52 -20.25 6.45
CA ASP A 115 2.53 -20.27 5.38
C ASP A 115 3.94 -20.33 5.97
N GLN A 116 4.47 -21.54 6.16
CA GLN A 116 5.80 -21.78 6.73
C GLN A 116 6.93 -21.12 5.93
N VAL A 117 6.80 -21.00 4.61
CA VAL A 117 7.80 -20.34 3.76
C VAL A 117 7.82 -18.84 4.03
N PHE A 118 6.64 -18.24 4.14
CA PHE A 118 6.51 -16.84 4.52
C PHE A 118 7.01 -16.58 5.95
N VAL A 119 6.72 -17.46 6.90
CA VAL A 119 7.20 -17.37 8.28
C VAL A 119 8.73 -17.42 8.36
N LYS A 120 9.37 -18.32 7.62
CA LYS A 120 10.84 -18.35 7.53
C LYS A 120 11.38 -17.05 6.95
N TRP A 121 10.77 -16.53 5.90
CA TRP A 121 11.20 -15.26 5.29
C TRP A 121 11.03 -14.07 6.25
N ILE A 122 9.88 -13.93 6.91
CA ILE A 122 9.61 -12.78 7.81
C ILE A 122 10.52 -12.81 9.04
N HIS A 123 10.99 -13.99 9.46
CA HIS A 123 11.94 -14.14 10.57
C HIS A 123 13.28 -13.45 10.30
N PHE A 124 13.75 -13.43 9.04
CA PHE A 124 14.95 -12.68 8.65
C PHE A 124 14.76 -11.16 8.69
N PHE A 125 13.51 -10.68 8.74
CA PHE A 125 13.17 -9.25 8.72
C PHE A 125 12.25 -8.87 9.90
N PRO A 126 12.75 -8.89 11.15
CA PRO A 126 11.93 -8.68 12.35
C PRO A 126 11.28 -7.29 12.39
N LYS A 127 11.93 -6.25 11.84
CA LYS A 127 11.32 -4.93 11.71
C LYS A 127 10.10 -4.97 10.79
N THR A 128 10.19 -5.69 9.67
CA THR A 128 9.05 -5.88 8.76
C THR A 128 7.94 -6.63 9.48
N GLN A 129 8.24 -7.69 10.25
CA GLN A 129 7.23 -8.42 11.01
C GLN A 129 6.35 -7.52 11.89
N THR A 130 6.97 -6.58 12.60
CA THR A 130 6.29 -5.70 13.57
C THR A 130 5.60 -4.52 12.89
N TRP A 131 6.31 -3.79 12.02
CA TRP A 131 5.78 -2.58 11.39
C TRP A 131 4.69 -2.89 10.38
N LEU A 132 4.71 -4.09 9.84
CA LEU A 132 3.90 -4.35 8.69
C LEU A 132 2.39 -4.37 8.91
N PRO A 133 1.85 -5.15 9.87
CA PRO A 133 0.42 -5.10 10.15
C PRO A 133 -0.03 -3.68 10.54
N ILE A 134 0.85 -2.89 11.16
CA ILE A 134 0.57 -1.49 11.50
C ILE A 134 0.41 -0.65 10.23
N LEU A 135 1.32 -0.77 9.26
CA LEU A 135 1.22 -0.04 8.00
C LEU A 135 -0.01 -0.47 7.18
N ILE A 136 -0.30 -1.77 7.09
CA ILE A 136 -1.51 -2.28 6.41
C ILE A 136 -2.77 -1.70 7.05
N LEU A 137 -2.83 -1.66 8.40
CA LEU A 137 -3.98 -1.18 9.15
C LEU A 137 -4.19 0.33 9.00
N LEU A 138 -3.12 1.11 9.21
CA LEU A 138 -3.17 2.57 9.29
C LEU A 138 -3.10 3.28 7.93
N VAL A 139 -2.53 2.63 6.91
CA VAL A 139 -2.28 3.26 5.61
C VAL A 139 -3.25 2.71 4.56
N ASN A 140 -3.09 1.45 4.17
CA ASN A 140 -3.98 0.78 3.24
C ASN A 140 -3.61 -0.70 3.14
N PHE A 141 -4.59 -1.59 2.99
CA PHE A 141 -4.30 -2.98 2.69
C PHE A 141 -3.51 -3.15 1.37
N LYS A 142 -3.66 -2.23 0.40
CA LYS A 142 -2.88 -2.21 -0.85
C LYS A 142 -1.39 -2.09 -0.61
N PHE A 143 -0.95 -1.52 0.52
CA PHE A 143 0.45 -1.47 0.90
C PHE A 143 1.07 -2.86 1.07
N SER A 144 0.24 -3.89 1.33
CA SER A 144 0.70 -5.28 1.36
C SER A 144 1.31 -5.79 0.05
N LYS A 145 1.02 -5.10 -1.05
CA LYS A 145 1.59 -5.39 -2.36
C LYS A 145 3.09 -5.14 -2.43
N MET A 146 3.62 -4.28 -1.56
CA MET A 146 5.06 -4.04 -1.51
C MET A 146 5.87 -5.27 -1.07
N PHE A 147 5.28 -6.31 -0.47
CA PHE A 147 6.06 -7.49 -0.07
C PHE A 147 6.58 -8.30 -1.22
N TYR A 148 5.93 -8.24 -2.38
CA TYR A 148 6.29 -9.09 -3.51
C TYR A 148 6.66 -8.26 -4.74
N SER A 149 6.83 -6.94 -4.57
CA SER A 149 7.03 -6.00 -5.66
C SER A 149 8.50 -5.74 -5.98
N GLY A 150 9.43 -6.15 -5.13
CA GLY A 150 10.88 -5.93 -5.32
C GLY A 150 11.26 -4.46 -5.37
N PHE A 151 10.61 -3.62 -4.58
CA PHE A 151 10.85 -2.18 -4.53
C PHE A 151 12.32 -1.86 -4.18
N TYR A 152 12.99 -1.13 -5.07
CA TYR A 152 14.43 -0.79 -5.04
C TYR A 152 15.38 -1.99 -4.89
N GLY A 153 14.95 -3.18 -5.33
CA GLY A 153 15.74 -4.39 -5.16
C GLY A 153 15.89 -4.82 -3.70
N LEU A 154 15.10 -4.27 -2.77
CA LEU A 154 15.20 -4.62 -1.35
C LEU A 154 14.68 -6.04 -1.12
N GLU A 155 15.50 -6.88 -0.51
CA GLU A 155 15.14 -8.27 -0.18
C GLU A 155 13.92 -8.36 0.75
N SER A 156 13.72 -7.35 1.61
CA SER A 156 12.55 -7.19 2.48
C SER A 156 11.25 -6.93 1.70
N THR A 157 11.31 -6.72 0.39
CA THR A 157 10.17 -6.54 -0.53
C THR A 157 10.07 -7.66 -1.57
N MET A 158 10.78 -8.77 -1.33
CA MET A 158 10.79 -9.98 -2.17
C MET A 158 10.37 -11.22 -1.38
N ALA A 159 9.25 -11.11 -0.67
CA ALA A 159 8.63 -12.19 0.08
C ALA A 159 8.31 -13.39 -0.81
N ARG A 160 8.71 -14.57 -0.32
CA ARG A 160 8.33 -15.87 -0.89
C ARG A 160 7.12 -16.39 -0.13
N PHE A 161 6.11 -16.87 -0.85
CA PHE A 161 4.93 -17.47 -0.26
C PHE A 161 4.86 -18.93 -0.68
N GLY A 162 4.71 -19.86 0.26
CA GLY A 162 4.45 -21.26 -0.08
C GLY A 162 3.09 -21.42 -0.73
N ARG A 163 2.13 -20.54 -0.39
CA ARG A 163 0.75 -20.56 -0.91
C ARG A 163 0.38 -19.27 -1.63
N HIS A 164 1.16 -18.93 -2.67
CA HIS A 164 0.94 -17.72 -3.49
C HIS A 164 -0.53 -17.49 -3.87
N ALA A 165 -1.24 -18.52 -4.34
CA ALA A 165 -2.63 -18.42 -4.77
C ALA A 165 -3.58 -17.92 -3.66
N GLN A 166 -3.38 -18.35 -2.41
CA GLN A 166 -4.24 -17.95 -1.29
C GLN A 166 -4.06 -16.46 -0.94
N PHE A 167 -2.82 -15.98 -0.96
CA PHE A 167 -2.53 -14.58 -0.72
C PHE A 167 -3.10 -13.67 -1.82
N PHE A 168 -2.89 -14.02 -3.09
CA PHE A 168 -3.45 -13.25 -4.21
C PHE A 168 -4.99 -13.30 -4.24
N TYR A 169 -5.59 -14.42 -3.87
CA TYR A 169 -7.04 -14.53 -3.71
C TYR A 169 -7.56 -13.56 -2.63
N LEU A 170 -6.92 -13.53 -1.46
CA LEU A 170 -7.28 -12.62 -0.37
C LEU A 170 -7.17 -11.15 -0.80
N GLN A 171 -6.06 -10.78 -1.47
CA GLN A 171 -5.89 -9.42 -1.99
C GLN A 171 -6.96 -9.05 -3.02
N ARG A 172 -7.31 -9.98 -3.92
CA ARG A 172 -8.33 -9.77 -4.95
C ARG A 172 -9.72 -9.60 -4.34
N LEU A 173 -10.09 -10.47 -3.41
CA LEU A 173 -11.37 -10.39 -2.69
C LEU A 173 -11.51 -9.05 -1.96
N THR A 174 -10.44 -8.65 -1.26
CA THR A 174 -10.39 -7.38 -0.51
C THR A 174 -10.47 -6.17 -1.44
N ALA A 175 -9.80 -6.22 -2.60
CA ALA A 175 -9.89 -5.17 -3.61
C ALA A 175 -11.30 -5.05 -4.20
N TYR A 176 -11.96 -6.16 -4.52
CA TYR A 176 -13.36 -6.12 -4.99
C TYR A 176 -14.30 -5.54 -3.93
N PHE A 177 -14.15 -5.95 -2.67
CA PHE A 177 -14.92 -5.39 -1.58
C PHE A 177 -14.70 -3.87 -1.46
N SER A 178 -13.44 -3.43 -1.49
CA SER A 178 -13.09 -2.00 -1.47
C SER A 178 -13.68 -1.24 -2.66
N PHE A 179 -13.66 -1.79 -3.87
CA PHE A 179 -14.26 -1.14 -5.04
C PHE A 179 -15.77 -0.91 -4.87
N VAL A 180 -16.50 -1.93 -4.41
CA VAL A 180 -17.96 -1.83 -4.26
C VAL A 180 -18.35 -0.95 -3.08
N PHE A 181 -17.74 -1.16 -1.91
CA PHE A 181 -18.20 -0.54 -0.67
C PHE A 181 -17.45 0.74 -0.28
N CYS A 182 -16.30 1.02 -0.89
CA CYS A 182 -15.57 2.26 -0.65
C CYS A 182 -15.66 3.17 -1.87
N TYR A 183 -15.16 2.72 -3.03
CA TYR A 183 -15.04 3.61 -4.19
C TYR A 183 -16.38 4.04 -4.77
N CYS A 184 -17.41 3.18 -4.79
CA CYS A 184 -18.72 3.61 -5.28
C CYS A 184 -19.29 4.79 -4.47
N PHE A 185 -19.18 4.77 -3.14
CA PHE A 185 -19.68 5.87 -2.30
C PHE A 185 -18.86 7.14 -2.49
N ILE A 186 -17.54 7.02 -2.59
CA ILE A 186 -16.69 8.17 -2.83
C ILE A 186 -16.95 8.77 -4.22
N PHE A 187 -17.07 7.96 -5.26
CA PHE A 187 -17.35 8.41 -6.61
C PHE A 187 -18.67 9.19 -6.69
N VAL A 188 -19.70 8.74 -5.97
CA VAL A 188 -20.97 9.48 -5.86
C VAL A 188 -20.78 10.79 -5.08
N ALA A 189 -19.98 10.79 -4.01
CA ALA A 189 -19.64 12.01 -3.27
C ALA A 189 -18.91 13.03 -4.17
N ASP A 190 -17.95 12.57 -4.98
CA ASP A 190 -17.19 13.40 -5.92
C ASP A 190 -18.13 14.06 -6.94
N ILE A 191 -19.08 13.32 -7.52
CA ILE A 191 -20.08 13.89 -8.45
C ILE A 191 -20.95 14.95 -7.75
N ILE A 192 -21.39 14.70 -6.52
CA ILE A 192 -22.19 15.68 -5.75
C ILE A 192 -21.36 16.94 -5.47
N ILE A 193 -20.10 16.78 -5.05
CA ILE A 193 -19.20 17.91 -4.81
C ILE A 193 -19.01 18.73 -6.09
N LEU A 194 -18.70 18.06 -7.22
CA LEU A 194 -18.44 18.74 -8.49
C LEU A 194 -19.67 19.45 -9.07
N THR A 195 -20.88 19.01 -8.72
CA THR A 195 -22.13 19.65 -9.20
C THR A 195 -22.59 20.78 -8.30
N ARG A 196 -22.29 20.76 -7.00
CA ARG A 196 -22.77 21.74 -6.02
C ARG A 196 -21.74 22.79 -5.62
N VAL A 197 -20.49 22.37 -5.48
CA VAL A 197 -19.40 23.24 -5.01
C VAL A 197 -18.82 23.99 -6.20
N LYS A 198 -18.78 25.31 -6.10
CA LYS A 198 -18.20 26.16 -7.15
C LYS A 198 -16.72 25.83 -7.36
N TRP A 199 -16.24 26.02 -8.58
CA TRP A 199 -14.82 25.89 -8.88
C TRP A 199 -13.97 26.82 -8.01
N GLY A 200 -12.82 26.33 -7.54
CA GLY A 200 -11.86 27.11 -6.76
C GLY A 200 -11.93 26.88 -5.25
N TYR A 201 -12.88 26.09 -4.74
CA TYR A 201 -12.81 25.58 -3.37
C TYR A 201 -11.89 24.36 -3.30
N GLN A 202 -11.14 24.22 -2.20
CA GLN A 202 -10.29 23.03 -1.94
C GLN A 202 -11.08 21.72 -2.08
N LEU A 203 -12.34 21.69 -1.64
CA LEU A 203 -13.20 20.51 -1.75
C LEU A 203 -13.46 20.11 -3.22
N SER A 204 -13.70 21.10 -4.10
CA SER A 204 -13.88 20.84 -5.53
C SER A 204 -12.61 20.27 -6.17
N MET A 205 -11.43 20.80 -5.82
CA MET A 205 -10.16 20.27 -6.31
C MET A 205 -9.89 18.86 -5.78
N LEU A 206 -10.15 18.62 -4.49
CA LEU A 206 -9.99 17.31 -3.88
C LEU A 206 -10.88 16.26 -4.55
N ALA A 207 -12.12 16.60 -4.92
CA ALA A 207 -13.00 15.71 -5.69
C ALA A 207 -12.42 15.39 -7.09
N ILE A 208 -11.80 16.35 -7.77
CA ILE A 208 -11.12 16.08 -9.06
C ILE A 208 -9.92 15.14 -8.87
N GLU A 209 -9.08 15.40 -7.86
CA GLU A 209 -7.91 14.58 -7.57
C GLU A 209 -8.28 13.15 -7.23
N THR A 210 -9.26 12.98 -6.33
CA THR A 210 -9.72 11.67 -5.90
C THR A 210 -10.39 10.90 -7.03
N LEU A 211 -11.19 11.56 -7.87
CA LEU A 211 -11.80 10.95 -9.06
C LEU A 211 -10.74 10.42 -10.03
N ILE A 212 -9.73 11.24 -10.36
CA ILE A 212 -8.64 10.84 -11.27
C ILE A 212 -7.82 9.70 -10.66
N LEU A 213 -7.40 9.83 -9.41
CA LEU A 213 -6.56 8.82 -8.75
C LEU A 213 -7.29 7.48 -8.57
N GLN A 214 -8.58 7.50 -8.24
CA GLN A 214 -9.38 6.28 -8.15
C GLN A 214 -9.49 5.57 -9.50
N LEU A 215 -9.79 6.31 -10.58
CA LEU A 215 -9.83 5.72 -11.92
C LEU A 215 -8.49 5.09 -12.30
N VAL A 216 -7.38 5.78 -12.03
CA VAL A 216 -6.03 5.25 -12.25
C VAL A 216 -5.79 3.97 -11.44
N VAL A 217 -6.09 3.96 -10.14
CA VAL A 217 -5.90 2.79 -9.27
C VAL A 217 -6.77 1.61 -9.70
N VAL A 218 -8.02 1.85 -10.11
CA VAL A 218 -8.93 0.81 -10.64
C VAL A 218 -8.35 0.20 -11.91
N VAL A 219 -7.96 1.03 -12.89
CA VAL A 219 -7.36 0.56 -14.15
C VAL A 219 -6.09 -0.24 -13.90
N LEU A 220 -5.18 0.27 -13.07
CA LEU A 220 -3.93 -0.42 -12.73
C LEU A 220 -4.20 -1.76 -12.02
N THR A 221 -5.18 -1.81 -11.13
CA THR A 221 -5.55 -3.05 -10.43
C THR A 221 -6.14 -4.08 -11.40
N ILE A 222 -6.96 -3.66 -12.36
CA ILE A 222 -7.47 -4.55 -13.41
C ILE A 222 -6.31 -5.10 -14.26
N VAL A 223 -5.36 -4.25 -14.65
CA VAL A 223 -4.16 -4.66 -15.39
C VAL A 223 -3.32 -5.66 -14.58
N GLU A 224 -3.13 -5.42 -13.28
CA GLU A 224 -2.41 -6.33 -12.39
C GLU A 224 -3.12 -7.68 -12.28
N PHE A 225 -4.45 -7.70 -12.14
CA PHE A 225 -5.22 -8.94 -12.03
C PHE A 225 -5.19 -9.79 -13.29
N ARG A 226 -5.22 -9.16 -14.48
CA ARG A 226 -5.04 -9.87 -15.76
C ARG A 226 -3.68 -10.54 -15.82
N LYS A 227 -2.61 -9.78 -15.61
CA LYS A 227 -1.22 -10.31 -15.63
C LYS A 227 -0.98 -11.38 -14.56
N GLY A 228 -1.57 -11.21 -13.38
CA GLY A 228 -1.45 -12.18 -12.28
C GLY A 228 -2.14 -13.51 -12.57
N ALA A 229 -3.28 -13.49 -13.28
CA ALA A 229 -3.95 -14.71 -13.71
C ALA A 229 -3.10 -15.49 -14.72
N ASP A 230 -2.50 -14.80 -15.70
CA ASP A 230 -1.65 -15.41 -16.72
C ASP A 230 -0.40 -16.07 -16.09
N ALA A 231 0.23 -15.39 -15.12
CA ALA A 231 1.39 -15.92 -14.40
C ALA A 231 1.06 -17.17 -13.57
N LEU A 232 -0.12 -17.24 -12.96
CA LEU A 232 -0.57 -18.41 -12.23
C LEU A 232 -0.83 -19.60 -13.17
N LEU A 233 -1.42 -19.36 -14.34
CA LEU A 233 -1.66 -20.41 -15.33
C LEU A 233 -0.33 -20.96 -15.90
N ASN A 234 0.63 -20.08 -16.20
CA ASN A 234 1.92 -20.49 -16.74
C ASN A 234 2.79 -21.22 -15.70
N SER A 235 2.76 -20.79 -14.44
CA SER A 235 3.52 -21.45 -13.36
C SER A 235 2.98 -22.85 -13.01
N GLN A 236 1.67 -23.09 -13.18
CA GLN A 236 1.11 -24.44 -13.06
C GLN A 236 1.57 -25.38 -14.20
N GLY A 237 1.87 -24.84 -15.38
CA GLY A 237 2.47 -25.60 -16.48
C GLY A 237 3.95 -25.92 -16.28
N GLU A 238 4.74 -24.99 -15.75
CA GLU A 238 6.19 -25.14 -15.59
C GLU A 238 6.61 -25.84 -14.27
N GLY A 239 5.76 -25.84 -13.24
CA GLY A 239 6.01 -26.52 -11.97
C GLY A 239 6.21 -28.04 -12.10
N PHE A 240 5.71 -28.65 -13.18
CA PHE A 240 6.01 -30.06 -13.52
C PHE A 240 7.30 -30.24 -14.33
N ALA A 241 7.80 -29.20 -15.00
CA ALA A 241 8.97 -29.30 -15.88
C ALA A 241 10.29 -28.92 -15.18
N MET A 242 10.28 -27.98 -14.22
CA MET A 242 11.52 -27.42 -13.65
C MET A 242 12.13 -28.18 -12.46
N ILE A 243 11.47 -29.19 -11.88
CA ILE A 243 12.11 -30.00 -10.82
C ILE A 243 13.16 -30.98 -11.38
N LYS A 244 13.25 -31.18 -12.70
CA LYS A 244 14.18 -32.17 -13.27
C LYS A 244 15.60 -31.69 -13.59
N ASN A 245 15.90 -30.38 -13.74
CA ASN A 245 17.12 -29.99 -14.46
C ASN A 245 17.96 -28.81 -13.93
N LYS A 246 17.77 -28.34 -12.70
CA LYS A 246 18.76 -27.44 -12.10
C LYS A 246 19.58 -28.18 -11.06
N ALA A 247 20.83 -28.46 -11.41
CA ALA A 247 21.87 -28.81 -10.46
C ALA A 247 21.84 -27.81 -9.28
N PRO A 248 21.97 -28.30 -8.04
CA PRO A 248 21.87 -27.46 -6.86
C PRO A 248 22.90 -26.33 -6.95
N VAL A 249 22.40 -25.09 -6.94
CA VAL A 249 23.25 -23.91 -6.74
C VAL A 249 23.79 -24.02 -5.33
N ARG A 250 25.07 -24.35 -5.23
CA ARG A 250 25.82 -24.42 -3.96
C ARG A 250 25.82 -23.01 -3.37
N VAL A 251 24.93 -22.75 -2.42
CA VAL A 251 25.02 -21.57 -1.57
C VAL A 251 26.26 -21.79 -0.71
N MET A 252 27.33 -21.04 -0.96
CA MET A 252 28.46 -21.00 -0.03
C MET A 252 27.92 -20.47 1.31
N GLY A 253 27.91 -21.33 2.32
CA GLY A 253 27.69 -20.92 3.71
C GLY A 253 26.47 -21.49 4.42
N PHE A 254 25.79 -22.51 3.88
CA PHE A 254 24.92 -23.36 4.70
C PHE A 254 25.49 -24.78 4.65
N GLN A 255 26.32 -25.08 5.64
CA GLN A 255 26.70 -26.43 5.97
C GLN A 255 25.45 -26.99 6.66
N ASP A 256 24.73 -27.88 5.99
CA ASP A 256 23.71 -28.69 6.62
C ASP A 256 24.44 -29.53 7.68
N GLU A 257 24.49 -29.03 8.91
CA GLU A 257 24.72 -29.86 10.08
C GLU A 257 23.48 -30.74 10.20
N ASP A 258 23.65 -32.00 9.80
CA ASP A 258 22.72 -33.08 10.09
C ASP A 258 22.40 -33.05 11.59
N ASP A 259 21.11 -32.90 11.89
CA ASP A 259 20.53 -33.01 13.23
C ASP A 259 20.80 -34.40 13.82
N HIS A 260 21.98 -34.58 14.40
CA HIS A 260 22.20 -35.54 15.46
C HIS A 260 22.15 -34.77 16.78
N TYR A 261 20.96 -34.75 17.40
CA TYR A 261 20.80 -34.31 18.78
C TYR A 261 21.57 -35.27 19.69
N ASP A 262 22.80 -34.90 20.04
CA ASP A 262 23.47 -35.40 21.23
C ASP A 262 23.63 -34.24 22.23
N GLU A 263 23.16 -34.50 23.44
CA GLU A 263 23.13 -33.56 24.57
C GLU A 263 24.55 -33.11 24.94
N GLY A 264 24.79 -31.79 24.92
CA GLY A 264 26.00 -31.23 25.51
C GLY A 264 26.33 -29.86 24.96
N VAL A 265 25.69 -28.81 25.48
CA VAL A 265 26.07 -27.42 25.24
C VAL A 265 27.43 -27.15 25.91
N PRO A 266 28.50 -26.80 25.16
CA PRO A 266 29.67 -26.17 25.75
C PRO A 266 29.47 -24.66 25.72
N ASP A 267 29.64 -24.01 26.87
CA ASP A 267 29.75 -22.54 26.97
C ASP A 267 30.82 -22.03 26.00
N ILE A 268 30.41 -21.20 25.04
CA ILE A 268 31.32 -20.51 24.13
C ILE A 268 31.68 -19.17 24.78
N ASP A 269 32.94 -19.09 25.20
CA ASP A 269 33.56 -17.95 25.86
C ASP A 269 33.74 -16.74 24.91
N GLU A 270 33.37 -15.55 25.38
CA GLU A 270 33.28 -14.28 24.62
C GLU A 270 34.62 -13.84 24.02
N ASP A 271 35.74 -14.34 24.52
CA ASP A 271 37.09 -14.00 24.06
C ASP A 271 37.40 -14.46 22.63
N THR A 272 36.62 -15.40 22.08
CA THR A 272 36.84 -15.92 20.73
C THR A 272 36.34 -14.95 19.63
N LEU A 273 35.42 -14.05 19.95
CA LEU A 273 34.84 -13.10 18.99
C LEU A 273 35.74 -11.88 18.70
N ILE A 274 36.70 -11.55 19.57
CA ILE A 274 37.57 -10.38 19.38
C ILE A 274 38.74 -10.67 18.43
N ARG A 275 39.18 -11.93 18.31
CA ARG A 275 40.32 -12.29 17.43
C ARG A 275 40.03 -12.25 15.93
N SER A 276 38.77 -12.30 15.51
CA SER A 276 38.41 -12.29 14.08
C SER A 276 38.40 -10.88 13.47
N LYS A 277 38.37 -9.80 14.28
CA LYS A 277 38.41 -8.42 13.78
C LYS A 277 39.80 -7.87 13.46
N ILE A 278 40.88 -8.47 13.97
CA ILE A 278 42.24 -7.91 13.81
C ILE A 278 42.92 -8.37 12.50
N LYS A 279 42.41 -9.42 11.83
CA LYS A 279 43.03 -9.96 10.62
C LYS A 279 42.58 -9.30 9.30
N THR A 280 41.74 -8.28 9.33
CA THR A 280 41.23 -7.62 8.10
C THR A 280 41.86 -6.25 7.83
N GLU A 281 42.85 -5.83 8.62
CA GLU A 281 43.62 -4.59 8.40
C GLU A 281 45.13 -4.88 8.36
N GLN A 282 45.56 -5.73 7.42
CA GLN A 282 46.96 -5.78 6.93
C GLN A 282 46.98 -6.06 5.42
#